data_AF-A0A1I6JY61-F1
#
_entry.id   AF-A0A1I6JY61-F1
#
_cell.length_a   1.000
_cell.length_b   1.000
_cell.length_c   1.000
_cell.angle_alpha   90.00
_cell.angle_beta   90.00
_cell.angle_gamma   90.00
#
_symmetry.space_group_name_H-M   'P 1'
#
loop_
_entity.id
_entity.type
_entity.pdbx_description
1 polymer ?
#
loop_
_entity_poly.entity_id
_entity_poly.type
_entity_poly.pdbx_seq_one_letter_code
_entity_poly.pdbx_strand_id
1 'polypeptide(L)' 'MLEIPLYVGAFNHLDLEGLIDHMKELEWKEPENVQLMVKVQESDKFEIFELK' A
#
# COMPACT_ATOMS: atom_id res chain seq x y z
N MET A 1 20.88 -1.90 -10.03
CA MET A 1 19.63 -1.78 -10.83
C MET A 1 18.61 -1.17 -9.88
N LEU A 2 18.09 0.02 -10.20
CA LEU A 2 17.25 0.86 -9.29
C LEU A 2 15.75 0.70 -9.57
N GLU A 3 15.38 -0.31 -10.35
CA GLU A 3 13.99 -0.55 -10.74
C GLU A 3 13.25 -1.33 -9.65
N ILE A 4 12.00 -0.96 -9.42
CA ILE A 4 11.11 -1.60 -8.47
C ILE A 4 9.71 -1.71 -9.10
N PRO A 5 8.99 -2.82 -8.89
CA PRO A 5 7.60 -2.93 -9.32
C PRO A 5 6.73 -1.91 -8.58
N LEU A 6 6.02 -1.07 -9.33
CA LEU A 6 5.06 -0.10 -8.80
C LEU A 6 3.67 -0.42 -9.32
N TYR A 7 2.71 -0.51 -8.40
CA TYR A 7 1.29 -0.68 -8.69
C TYR A 7 0.55 0.53 -8.14
N VAL A 8 -0.13 1.28 -9.00
CA VAL A 8 -0.77 2.56 -8.65
C VAL A 8 -2.25 2.52 -9.00
N GLY A 9 -3.09 3.00 -8.10
CA GLY A 9 -4.52 3.14 -8.29
C GLY A 9 -5.07 4.39 -7.61
N ALA A 10 -6.17 4.93 -8.13
CA ALA A 10 -6.91 6.03 -7.54
C ALA A 10 -8.37 5.63 -7.38
N PHE A 11 -8.93 5.86 -6.20
CA PHE A 11 -10.24 5.33 -5.80
C PHE A 11 -11.02 6.38 -5.00
N ASN A 12 -12.34 6.45 -5.20
CA ASN A 12 -13.20 7.41 -4.49
C ASN A 12 -13.76 6.88 -3.16
N HIS A 13 -14.00 5.57 -3.06
CA HIS A 13 -14.66 4.91 -1.92
C HIS A 13 -13.89 3.66 -1.50
N LEU A 14 -12.56 3.74 -1.50
CA LEU A 14 -11.72 2.61 -1.09
C LEU A 14 -11.90 2.34 0.40
N ASP A 15 -12.24 1.10 0.72
CA ASP A 15 -12.08 0.56 2.07
C ASP A 15 -10.59 0.33 2.33
N LEU A 16 -9.93 1.34 2.91
CA LEU A 16 -8.50 1.31 3.15
C LEU A 16 -8.11 0.26 4.19
N GLU A 17 -8.89 0.12 5.27
CA GLU A 17 -8.63 -0.87 6.30
C GLU A 17 -8.76 -2.29 5.72
N GLY A 18 -9.84 -2.56 4.97
CA GLY A 18 -10.02 -3.84 4.30
C GLY A 18 -8.93 -4.15 3.27
N LEU A 19 -8.41 -3.15 2.55
CA LEU A 19 -7.27 -3.33 1.67
C LEU A 19 -6.01 -3.71 2.45
N ILE A 20 -5.70 -3.00 3.53
CA ILE A 20 -4.51 -3.26 4.35
C ILE A 20 -4.58 -4.68 4.93
N ASP A 21 -5.74 -5.07 5.48
CA ASP A 21 -5.94 -6.40 6.05
C ASP A 21 -5.79 -7.49 4.98
N HIS A 22 -6.41 -7.31 3.83
CA HIS A 22 -6.24 -8.23 2.71
C HIS A 22 -4.77 -8.35 2.27
N MET A 23 -4.05 -7.23 2.16
CA MET A 23 -2.64 -7.23 1.80
C MET A 23 -1.76 -7.92 2.83
N LYS A 24 -2.08 -7.84 4.13
CA LYS A 24 -1.35 -8.56 5.19
C LYS A 24 -1.54 -10.08 5.11
N GLU A 25 -2.66 -10.55 4.54
CA GLU A 25 -2.95 -11.98 4.35
C GLU A 25 -2.28 -12.59 3.10
N LEU A 26 -1.80 -11.77 2.16
CA LEU A 26 -1.15 -12.26 0.94
C LEU A 26 0.20 -12.94 1.24
N GLU A 27 0.48 -14.02 0.51
CA GLU A 27 1.79 -14.69 0.55
C GLU A 27 2.84 -13.86 -0.21
N TRP A 28 3.47 -12.91 0.49
CA TRP A 28 4.61 -12.16 -0.02
C TRP A 28 5.89 -12.98 0.06
N LYS A 29 6.71 -12.91 -0.99
CA LYS A 29 8.05 -13.53 -1.00
C LYS A 29 9.01 -12.86 -0.01
N GLU A 30 8.98 -11.52 0.05
CA GLU A 30 9.81 -10.68 0.93
C GLU A 30 8.92 -9.55 1.50
N PRO A 31 8.03 -9.85 2.47
CA PRO A 31 7.02 -8.91 2.97
C PRO A 31 7.60 -7.63 3.57
N GLU A 32 8.79 -7.69 4.17
CA GLU A 32 9.53 -6.55 4.69
C GLU A 32 9.96 -5.55 3.61
N ASN A 33 9.93 -5.96 2.33
CA ASN A 33 10.25 -5.13 1.18
C ASN A 33 8.98 -4.61 0.47
N VAL A 34 7.79 -4.83 1.04
CA VAL A 34 6.51 -4.39 0.48
C VAL A 34 5.95 -3.23 1.29
N GLN A 35 5.76 -2.09 0.62
CA GLN A 35 5.22 -0.88 1.23
C GLN A 35 3.93 -0.46 0.53
N LEU A 36 2.91 -0.16 1.33
CA LEU A 36 1.70 0.49 0.83
C LEU A 36 1.80 1.99 1.09
N MET A 37 1.80 2.78 0.02
CA MET A 37 1.79 4.24 0.09
C MET A 37 0.41 4.78 -0.25
N VAL A 38 -0.22 5.52 0.68
CA VAL A 38 -1.58 6.03 0.49
C VAL A 38 -1.62 7.53 0.72
N LYS A 39 -2.26 8.26 -0.18
CA LYS A 39 -2.59 9.67 0.02
C LYS A 39 -4.09 9.82 -0.05
N VAL A 40 -4.72 10.11 1.08
CA VAL A 40 -6.14 10.49 1.10
C VAL A 40 -6.31 11.92 0.59
N GLN A 41 -7.53 12.27 0.17
CA GLN A 41 -7.84 13.56 -0.45
C GLN A 41 -7.39 14.74 0.43
N GLU A 42 -7.68 14.65 1.72
CA GLU A 42 -7.41 15.71 2.71
C GLU A 42 -5.97 15.69 3.26
N SER A 43 -5.15 14.69 2.91
CA SER A 43 -3.76 14.60 3.37
C SER A 43 -2.82 15.34 2.42
N ASP A 44 -1.86 16.08 2.97
CA ASP A 44 -0.82 16.78 2.20
C ASP A 44 0.22 15.84 1.60
N LYS A 45 0.45 14.67 2.23
CA LYS A 45 1.52 13.73 1.90
C LYS A 45 1.00 12.30 1.85
N PHE A 46 1.80 11.43 1.25
CA PHE A 46 1.61 9.98 1.36
C PHE A 46 1.96 9.51 2.77
N GLU A 47 1.11 8.66 3.31
CA GLU A 47 1.35 7.83 4.48
C GLU A 47 1.87 6.47 4.02
N ILE A 48 2.77 5.88 4.81
CA ILE A 48 3.39 4.58 4.51
C ILE A 48 2.87 3.58 5.53
N PHE A 49 2.32 2.47 5.04
CA PHE A 49 1.89 1.34 5.85
C PHE A 49 2.85 0.17 5.61
N GLU A 50 3.43 -0.31 6.70
CA GLU A 50 4.20 -1.55 6.73
C GLU A 50 3.23 -2.73 6.86
N LEU A 51 3.45 -3.78 6.06
CA LEU A 51 2.58 -4.96 6.05
C LEU A 51 3.04 -6.04 7.04
N LYS A 52 4.19 -5.88 7.70
CA LYS A 52 4.71 -6.72 8.80
C LYS A 52 5.43 -5.91 9.87
#